data_AF-A0A7S1IBW3-F1
#
_entry.id   AF-A0A7S1IBW3-F1
#
_cell.length_a   1.000
_cell.length_b   1.000
_cell.length_c   1.000
_cell.angle_alpha   90.00
_cell.angle_beta   90.00
_cell.angle_gamma   90.00
#
_symmetry.space_group_name_H-M   'P 1'
#
loop_
_entity.id
_entity.type
_entity.pdbx_description
1 polymer ?
#
loop_
_entity_poly.entity_id
_entity_poly.type
_entity_poly.pdbx_seq_one_letter_code
_entity_poly.pdbx_strand_id
1 'polypeptide(L)'
;MNPGYAGRQELPDNLKALFRPVCLMVPDYGLIAEIMFYSEGFQDARTLAQKMQLLYRLSSEQLSKQDHYDFGMRAVKSILVMAGSLKRAEPDLPEDMLLIRAMRDSNIPKFLKDDAILFMALVGDLFPGIEIVDATNLALENAIKAEIVEKNYELFDPFVLKVLQLQETMVVRHGVMTVGQTQVGKTVCAKTLKGALMRLHDDPEVDPNHENPFYQSTTLHTMNPKAVWMEELYGTVNEVTREWTDGILSNVARKVVRNETKDRDWIVFDGPVDALWIENLNTVLDDNKMLCLVNGERIKIPDTVTFFFEVADLRVASPATVSRCG
;
A
#
# COMPACT_ATOMS: atom_id res chain seq x y z
N MET A 1 20.72 1.33 14.02
CA MET A 1 20.45 2.56 13.24
C MET A 1 20.85 2.30 11.81
N ASN A 2 20.06 2.79 10.84
CA ASN A 2 20.22 2.44 9.43
C ASN A 2 21.37 3.27 8.82
N PRO A 3 22.51 2.65 8.47
CA PRO A 3 23.64 3.37 7.86
C PRO A 3 23.21 3.93 6.49
N GLY A 4 23.65 5.15 6.16
CA GLY A 4 23.43 5.74 4.83
C GLY A 4 22.00 6.17 4.50
N TYR A 5 21.10 6.19 5.49
CA TYR A 5 19.73 6.70 5.29
C TYR A 5 19.76 8.23 5.11
N ALA A 6 19.29 8.71 3.96
CA ALA A 6 19.27 10.14 3.63
C ALA A 6 18.48 10.94 4.68
N GLY A 7 18.97 12.13 5.05
CA GLY A 7 18.30 13.02 6.00
C GLY A 7 18.60 12.76 7.47
N ARG A 8 19.46 11.81 7.82
CA ARG A 8 19.87 11.54 9.22
C ARG A 8 21.28 12.01 9.52
N GLN A 9 21.48 12.55 10.71
CA GLN A 9 22.81 12.88 11.24
C GLN A 9 23.41 11.67 11.96
N GLU A 10 24.71 11.48 11.82
CA GLU A 10 25.42 10.45 12.59
C GLU A 10 25.41 10.75 14.08
N LEU A 11 25.40 9.70 14.90
CA LEU A 11 25.55 9.91 16.34
C LEU A 11 26.96 10.34 16.69
N PRO A 12 27.10 11.26 17.65
CA PRO A 12 28.34 11.54 18.33
C PRO A 12 29.00 10.27 18.91
N ASP A 13 30.33 10.20 18.84
CA ASP A 13 31.09 9.02 19.26
C ASP A 13 30.96 8.72 20.76
N ASN A 14 30.82 9.75 21.59
CA ASN A 14 30.56 9.61 23.02
C ASN A 14 29.25 8.88 23.32
N LEU A 15 28.21 9.08 22.49
CA LEU A 15 26.96 8.34 22.58
C LEU A 15 27.09 6.95 21.98
N LYS A 16 27.77 6.80 20.83
CA LYS A 16 28.03 5.48 20.22
C LYS A 16 28.72 4.53 21.20
N ALA A 17 29.65 5.03 22.01
CA ALA A 17 30.37 4.25 23.03
C ALA A 17 29.47 3.67 24.15
N LEU A 18 28.28 4.22 24.36
CA LEU A 18 27.31 3.73 25.36
C LEU A 18 26.49 2.53 24.87
N PHE A 19 26.54 2.21 23.57
CA PHE A 19 25.74 1.15 22.97
C PHE A 19 26.59 0.02 22.42
N ARG A 20 26.05 -1.20 22.46
CA ARG A 20 26.64 -2.36 21.78
C ARG A 20 26.05 -2.47 20.37
N PRO A 21 26.87 -2.50 19.30
CA PRO A 21 26.35 -2.71 17.96
C PRO A 21 25.84 -4.15 17.80
N VAL A 22 24.67 -4.28 17.17
CA VAL A 22 24.08 -5.57 16.78
C VAL A 22 23.78 -5.49 15.27
N CYS A 23 24.29 -6.45 14.51
CA CYS A 23 24.11 -6.50 13.07
C CYS A 23 22.84 -7.30 12.73
N LEU A 24 21.85 -6.65 12.13
CA LEU A 24 20.59 -7.24 11.68
C LEU A 24 20.48 -7.06 10.16
N MET A 25 21.35 -7.72 9.40
CA MET A 25 21.54 -7.42 7.97
C MET A 25 20.57 -8.16 7.05
N VAL A 26 20.42 -9.48 7.22
CA VAL A 26 19.62 -10.31 6.30
C VAL A 26 18.79 -11.31 7.11
N PRO A 27 17.45 -11.22 7.11
CA PRO A 27 16.59 -12.23 7.71
C PRO A 27 16.53 -13.49 6.82
N ASP A 28 16.17 -14.62 7.42
CA ASP A 28 15.91 -15.85 6.66
C ASP A 28 14.47 -15.84 6.12
N TYR A 29 14.32 -15.45 4.86
CA TYR A 29 13.02 -15.34 4.19
C TYR A 29 12.31 -16.70 4.07
N GLY A 30 13.07 -17.79 3.84
CA GLY A 30 12.51 -19.12 3.63
C GLY A 30 11.89 -19.67 4.90
N LEU A 31 12.63 -19.62 6.01
CA LEU A 31 12.14 -20.07 7.32
C LEU A 31 10.94 -19.25 7.79
N ILE A 32 10.99 -17.92 7.62
CA ILE A 32 9.87 -17.04 8.02
C ILE A 32 8.63 -17.35 7.18
N ALA A 33 8.77 -17.47 5.86
CA ALA A 33 7.65 -17.80 4.98
C ALA A 33 7.04 -19.16 5.30
N GLU A 34 7.86 -20.19 5.56
CA GLU A 34 7.39 -21.53 5.93
C GLU A 34 6.52 -21.49 7.21
N ILE A 35 7.01 -20.84 8.28
CA ILE A 35 6.26 -20.70 9.54
C ILE A 35 4.96 -19.94 9.32
N MET A 36 4.99 -18.87 8.53
CA MET A 36 3.79 -18.08 8.24
C MET A 36 2.76 -18.88 7.44
N PHE A 37 3.18 -19.62 6.41
CA PHE A 37 2.28 -20.50 5.66
C PHE A 37 1.57 -21.51 6.56
N TYR A 38 2.30 -22.18 7.47
CA TYR A 38 1.67 -23.08 8.44
C TYR A 38 0.66 -22.35 9.33
N SER A 39 0.97 -21.13 9.78
CA SER A 39 0.05 -20.33 10.60
C SER A 39 -1.21 -19.89 9.85
N GLU A 40 -1.13 -19.77 8.53
CA GLU A 40 -2.24 -19.41 7.64
C GLU A 40 -3.02 -20.64 7.12
N GLY A 41 -2.64 -21.86 7.53
CA GLY A 41 -3.35 -23.10 7.25
C GLY A 41 -2.90 -23.86 6.00
N PHE A 42 -1.72 -23.54 5.46
CA PHE A 42 -1.13 -24.27 4.34
C PHE A 42 -0.48 -25.59 4.80
N GLN A 43 -0.66 -26.64 4.03
CA GLN A 43 -0.08 -27.96 4.28
C GLN A 43 1.28 -28.14 3.61
N ASP A 44 1.47 -27.64 2.39
CA ASP A 44 2.75 -27.72 1.64
C ASP A 44 3.62 -26.47 1.83
N ALA A 45 3.61 -25.92 3.05
CA ALA A 45 4.26 -24.65 3.40
C ALA A 45 5.75 -24.60 3.04
N ARG A 46 6.48 -25.72 3.25
CA ARG A 46 7.92 -25.78 3.01
C ARG A 46 8.28 -25.64 1.53
N THR A 47 7.58 -26.37 0.66
CA THR A 47 7.82 -26.33 -0.79
C THR A 47 7.45 -24.96 -1.34
N LEU A 48 6.29 -24.43 -0.92
CA LEU A 48 5.80 -23.11 -1.31
C LEU A 48 6.73 -21.98 -0.87
N ALA A 49 7.25 -22.02 0.35
CA ALA A 49 8.22 -21.05 0.86
C ALA A 49 9.52 -21.02 0.03
N GLN A 50 10.04 -22.19 -0.34
CA GLN A 50 11.24 -22.29 -1.17
C GLN A 50 11.01 -21.75 -2.59
N LYS A 51 9.87 -22.10 -3.21
CA LYS A 51 9.48 -21.56 -4.52
C LYS A 51 9.31 -20.03 -4.48
N MET A 52 8.64 -19.51 -3.45
CA MET A 52 8.44 -18.07 -3.26
C MET A 52 9.78 -17.34 -3.08
N GLN A 53 10.66 -17.85 -2.20
CA GLN A 53 11.99 -17.26 -2.00
C GLN A 53 12.80 -17.23 -3.29
N LEU A 54 12.77 -18.33 -4.06
CA LEU A 54 13.46 -18.41 -5.34
C LEU A 54 12.90 -17.41 -6.36
N LEU A 55 11.58 -17.31 -6.49
CA LEU A 55 10.92 -16.34 -7.36
C LEU A 55 11.35 -14.90 -7.03
N TYR A 56 11.34 -14.53 -5.76
CA TYR A 56 11.72 -13.18 -5.31
C TYR A 56 13.19 -12.87 -5.56
N ARG A 57 14.08 -13.84 -5.31
CA ARG A 57 15.50 -13.69 -5.64
C ARG A 57 15.68 -13.47 -7.15
N LEU A 58 15.11 -14.34 -7.98
CA LEU A 58 15.20 -14.22 -9.45
C LEU A 58 14.59 -12.91 -9.95
N SER A 59 13.45 -12.49 -9.40
CA SER A 59 12.82 -11.22 -9.74
C SER A 59 13.72 -10.03 -9.42
N SER A 60 14.40 -10.04 -8.25
CA SER A 60 15.34 -8.98 -7.88
C SER A 60 16.61 -8.93 -8.74
N GLU A 61 17.01 -10.05 -9.33
CA GLU A 61 18.23 -10.20 -10.13
C GLU A 61 17.99 -9.96 -11.64
N GLN A 62 16.80 -10.32 -12.14
CA GLN A 62 16.49 -10.33 -13.57
C GLN A 62 15.59 -9.18 -14.03
N LEU A 63 14.70 -8.67 -13.17
CA LEU A 63 13.85 -7.53 -13.55
C LEU A 63 14.67 -6.24 -13.60
N SER A 64 14.14 -5.25 -14.31
CA SER A 64 14.79 -3.93 -14.37
C SER A 64 14.89 -3.28 -12.99
N LYS A 65 15.95 -2.50 -12.76
CA LYS A 65 16.13 -1.77 -11.50
C LYS A 65 15.24 -0.53 -11.48
N GLN A 66 14.23 -0.54 -10.64
CA GLN A 66 13.30 0.58 -10.43
C GLN A 66 13.26 1.01 -8.96
N ASP A 67 13.13 2.30 -8.69
CA ASP A 67 13.10 2.87 -7.33
C ASP A 67 11.87 2.41 -6.51
N HIS A 68 10.82 1.96 -7.19
CA HIS A 68 9.55 1.54 -6.60
C HIS A 68 9.40 0.02 -6.46
N TYR A 69 10.39 -0.77 -6.88
CA TYR A 69 10.34 -2.22 -6.70
C TYR A 69 10.76 -2.59 -5.28
N ASP A 70 9.89 -3.32 -4.57
CA ASP A 70 10.14 -3.81 -3.21
C ASP A 70 10.05 -5.34 -3.16
N PHE A 71 11.22 -5.97 -2.99
CA PHE A 71 11.37 -7.41 -2.76
C PHE A 71 11.74 -7.72 -1.29
N GLY A 72 11.56 -6.74 -0.39
CA GLY A 72 11.90 -6.88 1.02
C GLY A 72 10.89 -7.69 1.84
N MET A 73 11.24 -7.98 3.08
CA MET A 73 10.43 -8.83 3.98
C MET A 73 9.02 -8.28 4.25
N ARG A 74 8.80 -6.96 4.17
CA ARG A 74 7.44 -6.38 4.31
C ARG A 74 6.54 -6.76 3.14
N ALA A 75 7.03 -6.69 1.90
CA ALA A 75 6.29 -7.14 0.72
C ALA A 75 5.97 -8.64 0.82
N VAL A 76 6.95 -9.46 1.22
CA VAL A 76 6.78 -10.90 1.44
C VAL A 76 5.72 -11.18 2.52
N LYS A 77 5.76 -10.49 3.67
CA LYS A 77 4.75 -10.61 4.73
C LYS A 77 3.34 -10.27 4.21
N SER A 78 3.18 -9.20 3.43
CA SER A 78 1.88 -8.82 2.87
C SER A 78 1.29 -9.92 1.99
N ILE A 79 2.12 -10.58 1.18
CA ILE A 79 1.68 -11.67 0.30
C ILE A 79 1.31 -12.91 1.08
N LEU A 80 2.06 -13.26 2.13
CA LEU A 80 1.73 -14.40 2.99
C LEU A 80 0.37 -14.23 3.67
N VAL A 81 0.10 -13.03 4.21
CA VAL A 81 -1.20 -12.70 4.82
C VAL A 81 -2.33 -12.71 3.78
N MET A 82 -2.07 -12.21 2.57
CA MET A 82 -3.03 -12.25 1.45
C MET A 82 -3.33 -13.70 1.05
N ALA A 83 -2.31 -14.53 0.87
CA ALA A 83 -2.46 -15.95 0.52
C ALA A 83 -3.26 -16.71 1.59
N GLY A 84 -3.03 -16.43 2.88
CA GLY A 84 -3.84 -16.96 3.96
C GLY A 84 -5.30 -16.52 3.93
N SER A 85 -5.55 -15.27 3.57
CA SER A 85 -6.91 -14.75 3.42
C SER A 85 -7.64 -15.41 2.24
N LEU A 86 -6.94 -15.63 1.12
CA LEU A 86 -7.46 -16.39 -0.02
C LEU A 86 -7.73 -17.85 0.36
N LYS A 87 -6.83 -18.49 1.13
CA LYS A 87 -7.03 -19.88 1.62
C LYS A 87 -8.26 -20.02 2.51
N ARG A 88 -8.57 -19.00 3.33
CA ARG A 88 -9.81 -18.98 4.13
C ARG A 88 -11.07 -18.78 3.29
N ALA A 89 -10.99 -17.96 2.24
CA ALA A 89 -12.10 -17.69 1.35
C ALA A 89 -12.39 -18.88 0.42
N GLU A 90 -11.35 -19.57 -0.05
CA GLU A 90 -11.43 -20.66 -1.02
C GLU A 90 -10.62 -21.89 -0.54
N PRO A 91 -11.10 -22.63 0.49
CA PRO A 91 -10.32 -23.69 1.14
C PRO A 91 -9.96 -24.87 0.24
N ASP A 92 -10.82 -25.17 -0.75
CA ASP A 92 -10.72 -26.33 -1.63
C ASP A 92 -9.77 -26.10 -2.82
N LEU A 93 -9.34 -24.86 -3.06
CA LEU A 93 -8.42 -24.56 -4.16
C LEU A 93 -7.00 -25.06 -3.83
N PRO A 94 -6.24 -25.48 -4.87
CA PRO A 94 -4.84 -25.86 -4.71
C PRO A 94 -4.00 -24.72 -4.11
N GLU A 95 -3.16 -25.04 -3.14
CA GLU A 95 -2.35 -24.06 -2.41
C GLU A 95 -1.36 -23.30 -3.31
N ASP A 96 -0.76 -23.98 -4.29
CA ASP A 96 0.10 -23.38 -5.31
C ASP A 96 -0.66 -22.29 -6.10
N MET A 97 -1.91 -22.54 -6.47
CA MET A 97 -2.74 -21.59 -7.22
C MET A 97 -3.07 -20.35 -6.38
N LEU A 98 -3.40 -20.53 -5.10
CA LEU A 98 -3.66 -19.43 -4.17
C LEU A 98 -2.43 -18.56 -3.97
N LEU A 99 -1.24 -19.17 -3.87
CA LEU A 99 0.02 -18.45 -3.75
C LEU A 99 0.33 -17.66 -5.03
N ILE A 100 0.18 -18.27 -6.20
CA ILE A 100 0.41 -17.58 -7.49
C ILE A 100 -0.51 -16.37 -7.60
N ARG A 101 -1.79 -16.50 -7.26
CA ARG A 101 -2.76 -15.41 -7.26
C ARG A 101 -2.31 -14.27 -6.33
N ALA A 102 -1.95 -14.59 -5.09
CA ALA A 102 -1.47 -13.59 -4.13
C ALA A 102 -0.19 -12.86 -4.61
N MET A 103 0.76 -13.59 -5.19
CA MET A 103 1.99 -13.01 -5.74
C MET A 103 1.70 -12.12 -6.96
N ARG A 104 0.80 -12.54 -7.84
CA ARG A 104 0.43 -11.77 -9.03
C ARG A 104 -0.27 -10.47 -8.63
N ASP A 105 -1.31 -10.56 -7.82
CA ASP A 105 -2.17 -9.43 -7.46
C ASP A 105 -1.38 -8.37 -6.66
N SER A 106 -0.39 -8.79 -5.86
CA SER A 106 0.49 -7.89 -5.11
C SER A 106 1.60 -7.21 -5.93
N ASN A 107 2.10 -7.85 -7.00
CA ASN A 107 3.28 -7.37 -7.72
C ASN A 107 2.99 -6.78 -9.12
N ILE A 108 2.06 -7.36 -9.87
CA ILE A 108 1.74 -6.89 -11.24
C ILE A 108 1.34 -5.41 -11.29
N PRO A 109 0.59 -4.84 -10.33
CA PRO A 109 0.28 -3.40 -10.35
C PRO A 109 1.51 -2.49 -10.34
N LYS A 110 2.63 -2.97 -9.78
CA LYS A 110 3.88 -2.23 -9.56
C LYS A 110 4.85 -2.34 -10.72
N PHE A 111 4.81 -3.44 -11.49
CA PHE A 111 5.80 -3.69 -12.53
C PHE A 111 5.55 -2.89 -13.80
N LEU A 112 6.64 -2.58 -14.49
CA LEU A 112 6.62 -2.18 -15.88
C LEU A 112 6.04 -3.30 -16.75
N LYS A 113 5.48 -2.95 -17.91
CA LYS A 113 4.82 -3.91 -18.81
C LYS A 113 5.75 -5.08 -19.19
N ASP A 114 6.99 -4.79 -19.55
CA ASP A 114 7.94 -5.82 -19.98
C ASP A 114 8.42 -6.69 -18.81
N ASP A 115 8.62 -6.08 -17.64
CA ASP A 115 8.98 -6.79 -16.41
C ASP A 115 7.82 -7.68 -15.90
N ALA A 116 6.57 -7.25 -16.09
CA ALA A 116 5.40 -8.06 -15.74
C ALA A 116 5.34 -9.33 -16.60
N ILE A 117 5.70 -9.25 -17.88
CA ILE A 117 5.79 -10.43 -18.76
C ILE A 117 6.89 -11.37 -18.25
N LEU A 118 8.07 -10.83 -17.93
CA LEU A 118 9.20 -11.61 -17.41
C LEU A 118 8.84 -12.27 -16.07
N PHE A 119 8.19 -11.54 -15.17
CA PHE A 119 7.71 -12.08 -13.89
C PHE A 119 6.73 -13.25 -14.09
N MET A 120 5.77 -13.12 -15.01
CA MET A 120 4.82 -14.19 -15.31
C MET A 120 5.51 -15.42 -15.93
N ALA A 121 6.56 -15.22 -16.73
CA ALA A 121 7.38 -16.33 -17.24
C ALA A 121 8.11 -17.05 -16.10
N LEU A 122 8.72 -16.31 -15.15
CA LEU A 122 9.36 -16.90 -13.97
C LEU A 122 8.37 -17.67 -13.09
N VAL A 123 7.14 -17.18 -12.95
CA VAL A 123 6.06 -17.90 -12.26
C VAL A 123 5.73 -19.21 -12.99
N GLY A 124 5.59 -19.18 -14.32
CA GLY A 124 5.32 -20.38 -15.12
C GLY A 124 6.42 -21.44 -15.02
N ASP A 125 7.69 -21.03 -14.95
CA ASP A 125 8.83 -21.93 -14.80
C ASP A 125 8.87 -22.60 -13.41
N LEU A 126 8.50 -21.87 -12.35
CA LEU A 126 8.48 -22.38 -10.97
C LEU A 126 7.24 -23.19 -10.62
N PHE A 127 6.13 -22.96 -11.34
CA PHE A 127 4.84 -23.61 -11.12
C PHE A 127 4.30 -24.21 -12.42
N PRO A 128 4.94 -25.27 -12.96
CA PRO A 128 4.55 -25.85 -14.24
C PRO A 128 3.17 -26.53 -14.16
N GLY A 129 2.35 -26.32 -15.19
CA GLY A 129 1.07 -27.02 -15.35
C GLY A 129 -0.11 -26.46 -14.54
N ILE A 130 0.06 -25.29 -13.90
CA ILE A 130 -1.02 -24.61 -13.18
C ILE A 130 -1.65 -23.55 -14.08
N GLU A 131 -2.94 -23.71 -14.37
CA GLU A 131 -3.72 -22.68 -15.05
C GLU A 131 -4.13 -21.60 -14.04
N ILE A 132 -3.76 -20.36 -14.35
CA ILE A 132 -4.06 -19.20 -13.50
C ILE A 132 -5.47 -18.74 -13.85
N VAL A 133 -6.42 -18.93 -12.95
CA VAL A 133 -7.79 -18.43 -13.13
C VAL A 133 -7.88 -16.98 -12.65
N ASP A 134 -8.34 -16.10 -13.53
CA ASP A 134 -8.68 -14.72 -13.18
C ASP A 134 -10.01 -14.70 -12.43
N ALA A 135 -9.98 -14.32 -11.16
CA ALA A 135 -11.17 -14.04 -10.38
C ALA A 135 -11.36 -12.53 -10.35
N THR A 136 -11.98 -12.02 -11.41
CA THR A 136 -12.31 -10.60 -11.57
C THR A 136 -13.59 -10.26 -10.81
N ASN A 137 -13.57 -9.19 -10.03
CA ASN A 137 -14.78 -8.64 -9.41
C ASN A 137 -15.63 -7.94 -10.49
N LEU A 138 -16.47 -8.73 -11.17
CA LEU A 138 -17.33 -8.26 -12.27
C LEU A 138 -18.28 -7.14 -11.85
N ALA A 139 -18.77 -7.16 -10.61
CA ALA A 139 -19.64 -6.09 -10.10
C ALA A 139 -18.90 -4.75 -10.05
N LEU A 140 -17.67 -4.75 -9.50
CA LEU A 140 -16.83 -3.56 -9.47
C LEU A 140 -16.40 -3.12 -10.86
N GLU A 141 -16.04 -4.05 -11.74
CA GLU A 141 -15.70 -3.73 -13.12
C GLU A 141 -16.86 -3.02 -13.83
N ASN A 142 -18.08 -3.55 -13.72
CA ASN A 142 -19.27 -2.95 -14.33
C ASN A 142 -19.58 -1.56 -13.74
N ALA A 143 -19.44 -1.39 -12.42
CA ALA A 143 -19.62 -0.10 -11.77
C ALA A 143 -18.59 0.95 -12.24
N ILE A 144 -17.33 0.54 -12.44
CA ILE A 144 -16.28 1.40 -13.00
C ILE A 144 -16.64 1.81 -14.43
N LYS A 145 -17.05 0.87 -15.28
CA LYS A 145 -17.46 1.18 -16.66
C LYS A 145 -18.64 2.14 -16.71
N ALA A 146 -19.64 1.94 -15.84
CA ALA A 146 -20.78 2.85 -15.73
C ALA A 146 -20.36 4.27 -15.31
N GLU A 147 -19.45 4.38 -14.34
CA GLU A 147 -18.94 5.67 -13.85
C GLU A 147 -18.13 6.44 -14.91
N ILE A 148 -17.35 5.72 -15.73
CA ILE A 148 -16.62 6.28 -16.87
C ILE A 148 -17.59 6.89 -17.89
N VAL A 149 -18.64 6.14 -18.23
CA VAL A 149 -19.66 6.59 -19.20
C VAL A 149 -20.45 7.79 -18.67
N GLU A 150 -20.85 7.78 -17.39
CA GLU A 150 -21.59 8.88 -16.78
C GLU A 150 -20.79 10.19 -16.78
N LYS A 151 -19.47 10.10 -16.55
CA LYS A 151 -18.57 11.26 -16.60
C LYS A 151 -18.15 11.66 -18.03
N ASN A 152 -18.71 11.01 -19.05
CA ASN A 152 -18.38 11.23 -20.47
C ASN A 152 -16.88 11.02 -20.77
N TYR A 153 -16.23 10.07 -20.10
CA TYR A 153 -14.88 9.64 -20.43
C TYR A 153 -14.89 8.51 -21.46
N GLU A 154 -13.78 8.36 -22.19
CA GLU A 154 -13.59 7.25 -23.11
C GLU A 154 -13.39 5.95 -22.34
N LEU A 155 -14.13 4.91 -22.74
CA LEU A 155 -13.96 3.58 -22.19
C LEU A 155 -12.68 2.95 -22.71
N PHE A 156 -11.71 2.80 -21.82
CA PHE A 156 -10.39 2.24 -22.12
C PHE A 156 -10.06 1.12 -21.14
N ASP A 157 -10.01 -0.13 -21.61
CA ASP A 157 -9.88 -1.32 -20.75
C ASP A 157 -8.63 -1.30 -19.84
N PRO A 158 -7.42 -0.86 -20.30
CA PRO A 158 -6.26 -0.75 -19.42
C PRO A 158 -6.47 0.25 -18.27
N PHE A 159 -7.30 1.29 -18.48
CA PHE A 159 -7.67 2.21 -17.40
C PHE A 159 -8.59 1.52 -16.40
N VAL A 160 -9.62 0.79 -16.86
CA VAL A 160 -10.51 0.00 -15.99
C VAL A 160 -9.71 -0.99 -15.13
N LEU A 161 -8.76 -1.72 -15.75
CA LEU A 161 -7.87 -2.62 -15.04
C LEU A 161 -7.04 -1.89 -13.97
N LYS A 162 -6.55 -0.67 -14.26
CA LYS A 162 -5.80 0.12 -13.27
C LYS A 162 -6.67 0.61 -12.12
N VAL A 163 -7.94 0.92 -12.37
CA VAL A 163 -8.90 1.26 -11.29
C VAL A 163 -9.18 0.04 -10.41
N LEU A 164 -9.32 -1.15 -11.00
CA LEU A 164 -9.47 -2.41 -10.26
C LEU A 164 -8.24 -2.71 -9.39
N GLN A 165 -7.04 -2.66 -9.98
CA GLN A 165 -5.78 -2.87 -9.26
C GLN A 165 -5.60 -1.88 -8.10
N LEU A 166 -6.06 -0.64 -8.26
CA LEU A 166 -6.03 0.35 -7.19
C LEU A 166 -6.88 -0.10 -6.00
N GLN A 167 -8.10 -0.60 -6.25
CA GLN A 167 -8.98 -1.11 -5.20
C GLN A 167 -8.37 -2.32 -4.48
N GLU A 168 -7.84 -3.28 -5.23
CA GLU A 168 -7.19 -4.47 -4.68
C GLU A 168 -6.01 -4.10 -3.79
N THR A 169 -5.20 -3.11 -4.22
CA THR A 169 -4.07 -2.61 -3.45
C THR A 169 -4.52 -1.92 -2.15
N MET A 170 -5.60 -1.13 -2.22
CA MET A 170 -6.17 -0.41 -1.06
C MET A 170 -6.80 -1.33 -0.01
N VAL A 171 -7.26 -2.53 -0.40
CA VAL A 171 -7.76 -3.55 0.53
C VAL A 171 -6.62 -4.09 1.41
N VAL A 172 -5.42 -4.21 0.84
CA VAL A 172 -4.27 -4.85 1.49
C VAL A 172 -3.46 -3.85 2.31
N ARG A 173 -3.31 -2.62 1.82
CA ARG A 173 -2.50 -1.57 2.45
C ARG A 173 -3.31 -0.29 2.59
N HIS A 174 -3.26 0.32 3.77
CA HIS A 174 -3.92 1.60 4.02
C HIS A 174 -3.12 2.80 3.52
N GLY A 175 -1.85 2.62 3.12
CA GLY A 175 -1.06 3.61 2.40
C GLY A 175 -0.84 3.17 0.96
N VAL A 176 -1.20 3.98 -0.03
CA VAL A 176 -1.08 3.64 -1.46
C VAL A 176 -0.48 4.79 -2.25
N MET A 177 0.43 4.47 -3.17
CA MET A 177 1.09 5.46 -4.05
C MET A 177 0.70 5.25 -5.51
N THR A 178 0.12 6.27 -6.13
CA THR A 178 -0.05 6.30 -7.60
C THR A 178 1.13 7.02 -8.22
N VAL A 179 1.95 6.28 -8.97
CA VAL A 179 3.18 6.77 -9.59
C VAL A 179 2.98 6.97 -11.08
N GLY A 180 3.35 8.15 -11.58
CA GLY A 180 3.35 8.43 -13.01
C GLY A 180 3.42 9.92 -13.27
N GLN A 181 3.74 10.33 -14.50
CA GLN A 181 3.87 11.74 -14.85
C GLN A 181 2.55 12.52 -14.65
N THR A 182 2.62 13.84 -14.65
CA THR A 182 1.41 14.68 -14.66
C THR A 182 0.57 14.37 -15.91
N GLN A 183 -0.75 14.47 -15.81
CA GLN A 183 -1.70 14.24 -16.92
C GLN A 183 -1.87 12.78 -17.38
N VAL A 184 -1.38 11.78 -16.63
CA VAL A 184 -1.64 10.34 -16.93
C VAL A 184 -2.96 9.80 -16.34
N GLY A 185 -3.82 10.67 -15.81
CA GLY A 185 -5.13 10.29 -15.29
C GLY A 185 -5.16 9.74 -13.85
N LYS A 186 -4.12 9.95 -13.03
CA LYS A 186 -4.06 9.49 -11.62
C LYS A 186 -5.25 9.96 -10.78
N THR A 187 -5.51 11.26 -10.78
CA THR A 187 -6.63 11.86 -10.06
C THR A 187 -7.98 11.37 -10.60
N VAL A 188 -8.07 11.10 -11.91
CA VAL A 188 -9.29 10.55 -12.53
C VAL A 188 -9.50 9.11 -12.07
N CYS A 189 -8.44 8.30 -12.00
CA CYS A 189 -8.47 6.93 -11.48
C CYS A 189 -9.04 6.88 -10.06
N ALA A 190 -8.50 7.71 -9.14
CA ALA A 190 -9.00 7.78 -7.76
C ALA A 190 -10.47 8.24 -7.69
N LYS A 191 -10.85 9.27 -8.46
CA LYS A 191 -12.23 9.78 -8.50
C LYS A 191 -13.22 8.80 -9.12
N THR A 192 -12.80 8.02 -10.12
CA THR A 192 -13.61 6.97 -10.74
C THR A 192 -13.79 5.81 -9.77
N LEU A 193 -12.73 5.39 -9.06
CA LEU A 193 -12.85 4.37 -8.03
C LEU A 193 -13.84 4.80 -6.94
N LYS A 194 -13.71 6.03 -6.42
CA LYS A 194 -14.67 6.57 -5.45
C LYS A 194 -16.11 6.49 -5.96
N GLY A 195 -16.37 6.93 -7.19
CA GLY A 195 -17.72 6.91 -7.77
C GLY A 195 -18.26 5.48 -7.92
N ALA A 196 -17.42 4.55 -8.37
CA ALA A 196 -17.78 3.14 -8.48
C ALA A 196 -18.10 2.51 -7.10
N LEU A 197 -17.30 2.79 -6.07
CA LEU A 197 -17.54 2.29 -4.71
C LEU A 197 -18.83 2.85 -4.11
N MET A 198 -19.13 4.13 -4.35
CA MET A 198 -20.40 4.74 -3.94
C MET A 198 -21.59 4.10 -4.66
N ARG A 199 -21.47 3.86 -5.98
CA ARG A 199 -22.52 3.19 -6.75
C ARG A 199 -22.81 1.78 -6.22
N LEU A 200 -21.78 1.01 -5.87
CA LEU A 200 -21.94 -0.33 -5.31
C LEU A 200 -22.51 -0.31 -3.89
N HIS A 201 -22.23 0.75 -3.12
CA HIS A 201 -22.84 0.95 -1.81
C HIS A 201 -24.35 1.19 -1.94
N ASP A 202 -24.76 1.99 -2.92
CA ASP A 202 -26.17 2.32 -3.17
C ASP A 202 -26.93 1.19 -3.90
N ASP A 203 -26.24 0.14 -4.37
CA ASP A 203 -26.84 -0.98 -5.09
C ASP A 203 -27.35 -2.07 -4.12
N PRO A 204 -28.69 -2.20 -3.96
CA PRO A 204 -29.27 -3.14 -3.01
C PRO A 204 -29.08 -4.61 -3.40
N GLU A 205 -28.70 -4.93 -4.64
CA GLU A 205 -28.40 -6.30 -5.05
C GLU A 205 -26.98 -6.74 -4.63
N VAL A 206 -26.04 -5.78 -4.54
CA VAL A 206 -24.63 -6.06 -4.25
C VAL A 206 -24.28 -5.89 -2.77
N ASP A 207 -24.84 -4.87 -2.10
CA ASP A 207 -24.67 -4.65 -0.66
C ASP A 207 -26.01 -4.38 0.04
N PRO A 208 -26.91 -5.38 0.12
CA PRO A 208 -28.27 -5.21 0.66
C PRO A 208 -28.32 -4.63 2.07
N ASN A 209 -27.28 -4.83 2.88
CA ASN A 209 -27.20 -4.33 4.26
C ASN A 209 -26.26 -3.12 4.43
N HIS A 210 -25.63 -2.63 3.36
CA HIS A 210 -24.57 -1.61 3.44
C HIS A 210 -23.45 -2.01 4.42
N GLU A 211 -23.18 -3.32 4.49
CA GLU A 211 -22.28 -3.94 5.46
C GLU A 211 -20.89 -4.19 4.88
N ASN A 212 -20.71 -4.10 3.56
CA ASN A 212 -19.41 -4.27 2.96
C ASN A 212 -18.49 -3.11 3.39
N PRO A 213 -17.41 -3.36 4.16
CA PRO A 213 -16.54 -2.30 4.68
C PRO A 213 -15.76 -1.55 3.58
N PHE A 214 -15.80 -2.04 2.34
CA PHE A 214 -15.12 -1.44 1.19
C PHE A 214 -16.06 -0.66 0.28
N TYR A 215 -17.34 -1.02 0.20
CA TYR A 215 -18.35 -0.26 -0.54
C TYR A 215 -19.01 0.73 0.41
N GLN A 216 -18.34 1.85 0.64
CA GLN A 216 -18.79 2.88 1.57
C GLN A 216 -18.60 4.26 0.95
N SER A 217 -19.40 5.23 1.38
CA SER A 217 -19.21 6.63 1.01
C SER A 217 -17.79 7.07 1.36
N THR A 218 -17.13 7.71 0.38
CA THR A 218 -15.70 8.06 0.51
C THR A 218 -15.51 9.57 0.41
N THR A 219 -14.89 10.17 1.42
CA THR A 219 -14.53 11.61 1.42
C THR A 219 -13.05 11.78 1.09
N LEU A 220 -12.72 12.73 0.20
CA LEU A 220 -11.33 13.05 -0.13
C LEU A 220 -10.90 14.32 0.61
N HIS A 221 -9.80 14.23 1.36
CA HIS A 221 -9.12 15.35 1.99
C HIS A 221 -7.80 15.58 1.26
N THR A 222 -7.83 16.40 0.20
CA THR A 222 -6.66 16.66 -0.65
C THR A 222 -5.82 17.80 -0.10
N MET A 223 -4.50 17.59 -0.02
CA MET A 223 -3.51 18.59 0.38
C MET A 223 -2.23 18.44 -0.44
N ASN A 224 -1.51 19.54 -0.65
CA ASN A 224 -0.18 19.52 -1.25
C ASN A 224 0.88 19.71 -0.15
N PRO A 225 1.65 18.68 0.19
CA PRO A 225 2.62 18.73 1.30
C PRO A 225 3.78 19.70 1.05
N LYS A 226 4.03 20.08 -0.21
CA LYS A 226 5.10 21.02 -0.59
C LYS A 226 4.64 22.47 -0.74
N ALA A 227 3.33 22.72 -0.71
CA ALA A 227 2.80 24.07 -0.79
C ALA A 227 2.85 24.82 0.55
N VAL A 228 3.15 24.10 1.64
CA VAL A 228 3.15 24.60 3.02
C VAL A 228 4.44 24.23 3.74
N TRP A 229 4.73 24.92 4.83
CA TRP A 229 5.86 24.59 5.69
C TRP A 229 5.59 23.31 6.50
N MET A 230 6.64 22.65 6.99
CA MET A 230 6.52 21.41 7.77
C MET A 230 5.67 21.63 9.03
N GLU A 231 5.88 22.78 9.66
CA GLU A 231 5.20 23.26 10.86
C GLU A 231 3.70 23.50 10.59
N GLU A 232 3.35 23.95 9.39
CA GLU A 232 1.95 24.16 8.98
C GLU A 232 1.27 22.84 8.57
N LEU A 233 2.04 21.86 8.09
CA LEU A 233 1.52 20.55 7.74
C LEU A 233 1.20 19.72 8.99
N TYR A 234 2.16 19.59 9.90
CA TYR A 234 2.06 18.71 11.08
C TYR A 234 1.64 19.43 12.36
N GLY A 235 1.84 20.74 12.44
CA GLY A 235 1.69 21.53 13.65
C GLY A 235 3.03 21.86 14.30
N THR A 236 3.03 22.88 15.15
CA THR A 236 4.22 23.37 15.83
C THR A 236 3.89 23.85 17.25
N VAL A 237 4.90 23.83 18.12
CA VAL A 237 4.82 24.43 19.45
C VAL A 237 5.44 25.82 19.36
N ASN A 238 4.69 26.84 19.78
CA ASN A 238 5.23 28.18 19.91
C ASN A 238 6.32 28.18 21.00
N GLU A 239 7.56 28.56 20.66
CA GLU A 239 8.68 28.50 21.59
C GLU A 239 8.52 29.43 22.80
N VAL A 240 7.81 30.55 22.62
CA VAL A 240 7.61 31.56 23.66
C VAL A 240 6.42 31.21 24.54
N THR A 241 5.24 30.93 23.95
CA THR A 241 4.02 30.67 24.72
C THR A 241 3.91 29.23 25.18
N ARG A 242 4.69 28.32 24.59
CA ARG A 242 4.61 26.85 24.77
C ARG A 242 3.24 26.27 24.36
N GLU A 243 2.44 27.03 23.62
CA GLU A 243 1.16 26.58 23.10
C GLU A 243 1.33 25.79 21.80
N TRP A 244 0.51 24.76 21.64
CA TRP A 244 0.45 23.96 20.43
C TRP A 244 -0.46 24.60 19.40
N THR A 245 0.03 24.72 18.16
CA THR A 245 -0.77 25.10 17.00
C THR A 245 -0.86 23.91 16.06
N ASP A 246 -2.09 23.53 15.71
CA ASP A 246 -2.33 22.42 14.80
C ASP A 246 -1.98 22.75 13.36
N GLY A 247 -1.42 21.75 12.68
CA GLY A 247 -1.23 21.78 11.24
C GLY A 247 -2.45 21.25 10.48
N ILE A 248 -2.37 21.33 9.16
CA ILE A 248 -3.42 20.87 8.25
C ILE A 248 -3.68 19.37 8.43
N LEU A 249 -2.62 18.56 8.45
CA LEU A 249 -2.75 17.10 8.59
C LEU A 249 -3.22 16.70 9.98
N SER A 250 -2.72 17.32 11.06
CA SER A 250 -3.17 16.99 12.42
C SER A 250 -4.64 17.33 12.62
N ASN A 251 -5.12 18.44 12.05
CA ASN A 251 -6.53 18.80 12.07
C ASN A 251 -7.41 17.81 11.29
N VAL A 252 -7.01 17.46 10.05
CA VAL A 252 -7.72 16.43 9.26
C VAL A 252 -7.72 15.09 9.98
N ALA A 253 -6.59 14.66 10.54
CA ALA A 253 -6.47 13.41 11.31
C ALA A 253 -7.45 13.39 12.50
N ARG A 254 -7.58 14.48 13.26
CA ARG A 254 -8.56 14.54 14.36
C ARG A 254 -9.99 14.58 13.85
N LYS A 255 -10.26 15.21 12.71
CA LYS A 255 -11.59 15.21 12.08
C LYS A 255 -12.03 13.80 11.69
N VAL A 256 -11.16 13.03 11.04
CA VAL A 256 -11.49 11.66 10.61
C VAL A 256 -11.59 10.69 11.79
N VAL A 257 -10.79 10.89 12.85
CA VAL A 257 -10.89 10.07 14.08
C VAL A 257 -12.18 10.34 14.85
N ARG A 258 -12.70 11.57 14.81
CA ARG A 258 -14.00 11.92 15.41
C ARG A 258 -15.19 11.40 14.60
N ASN A 259 -14.96 11.00 13.35
CA ASN A 259 -16.01 10.45 12.52
C ASN A 259 -16.22 8.97 12.90
N GLU A 260 -17.32 8.70 13.62
CA GLU A 260 -17.68 7.33 14.04
C GLU A 260 -18.54 6.60 12.98
N THR A 261 -18.73 7.21 11.81
CA THR A 261 -19.44 6.55 10.70
C THR A 261 -18.60 5.44 10.06
N LYS A 262 -19.26 4.58 9.27
CA LYS A 262 -18.59 3.57 8.44
C LYS A 262 -17.99 4.15 7.15
N ASP A 263 -18.17 5.45 6.93
CA ASP A 263 -17.63 6.15 5.76
C ASP A 263 -16.10 6.10 5.75
N ARG A 264 -15.54 6.09 4.54
CA ARG A 264 -14.10 6.06 4.34
C ARG A 264 -13.57 7.47 4.09
N ASP A 265 -12.38 7.73 4.62
CA ASP A 265 -11.69 8.99 4.44
C ASP A 265 -10.36 8.74 3.72
N TRP A 266 -10.19 9.34 2.54
CA TRP A 266 -8.94 9.30 1.81
C TRP A 266 -8.19 10.61 2.02
N ILE A 267 -7.07 10.54 2.73
CA ILE A 267 -6.16 11.67 2.92
C ILE A 267 -5.20 11.67 1.73
N VAL A 268 -5.43 12.58 0.78
CA VAL A 268 -4.72 12.62 -0.50
C VAL A 268 -3.60 13.65 -0.44
N PHE A 269 -2.36 13.20 -0.64
CA PHE A 269 -1.18 14.04 -0.79
C PHE A 269 -0.88 14.19 -2.29
N ASP A 270 -1.27 15.32 -2.86
CA ASP A 270 -1.01 15.68 -4.26
C ASP A 270 0.24 16.54 -4.34
N GLY A 271 1.39 15.90 -4.57
CA GLY A 271 2.67 16.58 -4.61
C GLY A 271 3.85 15.61 -4.53
N PRO A 272 5.07 16.10 -4.82
CA PRO A 272 6.25 15.25 -4.80
C PRO A 272 6.60 14.79 -3.38
N VAL A 273 7.08 13.55 -3.28
CA VAL A 273 7.54 12.95 -2.04
C VAL A 273 9.04 13.21 -1.86
N ASP A 274 9.43 13.56 -0.65
CA ASP A 274 10.82 13.62 -0.22
C ASP A 274 10.95 13.10 1.21
N ALA A 275 12.18 12.67 1.55
CA ALA A 275 12.48 12.05 2.82
C ALA A 275 12.14 12.90 4.06
N LEU A 276 12.10 14.24 3.98
CA LEU A 276 11.95 15.07 5.17
C LEU A 276 10.53 15.02 5.73
N TRP A 277 9.49 15.23 4.92
CA TRP A 277 8.12 15.26 5.44
C TRP A 277 7.52 13.87 5.54
N ILE A 278 7.82 12.97 4.59
CA ILE A 278 7.17 11.65 4.58
C ILE A 278 7.70 10.73 5.68
N GLU A 279 8.92 10.97 6.18
CA GLU A 279 9.45 10.20 7.32
C GLU A 279 8.61 10.36 8.58
N ASN A 280 7.87 11.45 8.76
CA ASN A 280 6.96 11.59 9.90
C ASN A 280 5.71 10.71 9.78
N LEU A 281 5.39 10.23 8.57
CA LEU A 281 4.26 9.31 8.32
C LEU A 281 4.64 7.85 8.48
N ASN A 282 5.92 7.56 8.72
CA ASN A 282 6.43 6.20 8.80
C ASN A 282 5.76 5.33 9.86
N THR A 283 5.35 5.91 11.00
CA THR A 283 4.65 5.17 12.05
C THR A 283 3.17 4.96 11.73
N VAL A 284 2.57 5.89 10.97
CA VAL A 284 1.16 5.78 10.57
C VAL A 284 1.00 4.84 9.38
N LEU A 285 1.97 4.76 8.48
CA LEU A 285 1.99 3.86 7.32
C LEU A 285 2.37 2.41 7.67
N ASP A 286 2.86 2.14 8.88
CA ASP A 286 3.13 0.78 9.36
C ASP A 286 1.88 0.16 10.00
N ASP A 287 1.96 -1.12 10.40
CA ASP A 287 0.85 -1.87 11.04
C ASP A 287 0.31 -1.20 12.33
N ASN A 288 1.07 -0.27 12.92
CA ASN A 288 0.68 0.46 14.14
C ASN A 288 -0.48 1.45 13.90
N LYS A 289 -0.59 2.01 12.68
CA LYS A 289 -1.55 3.06 12.30
C LYS A 289 -1.60 4.23 13.28
N MET A 290 -0.43 4.74 13.68
CA MET A 290 -0.32 5.82 14.66
C MET A 290 0.42 7.03 14.09
N LEU A 291 -0.25 8.18 14.04
CA LEU A 291 0.36 9.46 13.73
C LEU A 291 0.96 10.05 15.01
N CYS A 292 2.27 10.27 15.02
CA CYS A 292 3.00 10.85 16.14
C CYS A 292 3.33 12.31 15.82
N LEU A 293 2.83 13.24 16.65
CA LEU A 293 3.10 14.67 16.51
C LEU A 293 4.30 15.09 17.37
N VAL A 294 4.88 16.25 17.05
CA VAL A 294 6.08 16.78 17.70
C VAL A 294 5.84 17.11 19.19
N ASN A 295 4.61 17.46 19.56
CA ASN A 295 4.20 17.66 20.96
C ASN A 295 4.09 16.35 21.78
N GLY A 296 4.37 15.19 21.18
CA GLY A 296 4.28 13.88 21.81
C GLY A 296 2.89 13.25 21.76
N GLU A 297 1.88 13.93 21.21
CA GLU A 297 0.55 13.39 20.97
C GLU A 297 0.60 12.24 19.97
N ARG A 298 -0.18 11.19 20.24
CA ARG A 298 -0.29 10.00 19.40
C ARG A 298 -1.73 9.81 19.00
N ILE A 299 -2.01 9.94 17.71
CA ILE A 299 -3.34 9.80 17.13
C ILE A 299 -3.41 8.44 16.44
N LYS A 300 -4.23 7.51 16.96
CA LYS A 300 -4.51 6.23 16.33
C LYS A 300 -5.47 6.46 15.17
N ILE A 301 -5.07 6.09 13.96
CA ILE A 301 -5.89 6.21 12.77
C ILE A 301 -6.79 4.97 12.61
N PRO A 302 -8.11 5.15 12.36
CA PRO A 302 -9.03 4.05 12.11
C PRO A 302 -8.75 3.31 10.78
N ASP A 303 -9.27 2.08 10.67
CA ASP A 303 -9.15 1.26 9.46
C ASP A 303 -9.96 1.79 8.26
N THR A 304 -10.88 2.72 8.50
CA THR A 304 -11.68 3.42 7.47
C THR A 304 -10.86 4.47 6.71
N VAL A 305 -9.68 4.84 7.21
CA VAL A 305 -8.83 5.89 6.62
C VAL A 305 -7.78 5.28 5.70
N THR A 306 -7.59 5.88 4.53
CA THR A 306 -6.53 5.54 3.58
C THR A 306 -5.65 6.77 3.32
N PHE A 307 -4.34 6.61 3.43
CA PHE A 307 -3.34 7.58 3.00
C PHE A 307 -3.03 7.34 1.53
N PHE A 308 -3.32 8.34 0.69
CA PHE A 308 -3.19 8.24 -0.75
C PHE A 308 -2.15 9.26 -1.24
N PHE A 309 -1.17 8.82 -2.01
CA PHE A 309 -0.12 9.70 -2.53
C PHE A 309 -0.23 9.75 -4.06
N GLU A 310 -0.37 10.94 -4.63
CA GLU A 310 -0.27 11.19 -6.06
C GLU A 310 1.12 11.77 -6.36
N VAL A 311 1.99 10.95 -6.96
CA VAL A 311 3.41 11.30 -7.15
C VAL A 311 3.86 11.14 -8.60
N ALA A 312 4.85 11.93 -9.00
CA ALA A 312 5.48 11.82 -10.31
C ALA A 312 6.46 10.64 -10.38
N ASP A 313 7.34 10.55 -9.39
CA ASP A 313 8.36 9.53 -9.21
C ASP A 313 8.70 9.36 -7.73
N LEU A 314 9.49 8.33 -7.42
CA LEU A 314 9.90 7.98 -6.06
C LEU A 314 11.44 8.06 -5.87
N ARG A 315 12.15 8.81 -6.72
CA ARG A 315 13.63 8.86 -6.70
C ARG A 315 14.21 9.42 -5.40
N VAL A 316 13.47 10.31 -4.75
CA VAL A 316 13.87 10.99 -3.50
C VAL A 316 13.12 10.39 -2.29
N ALA A 317 12.25 9.40 -2.53
CA ALA A 317 11.59 8.67 -1.47
C ALA A 317 12.56 7.65 -0.87
N SER A 318 12.47 7.48 0.44
CA SER A 318 13.32 6.52 1.13
C SER A 318 12.81 5.08 0.93
N PRO A 319 13.67 4.06 0.75
CA PRO A 319 13.20 2.68 0.52
C PRO A 319 12.28 2.15 1.63
N ALA A 320 12.47 2.55 2.90
CA ALA A 320 11.56 2.12 3.96
C ALA A 320 10.16 2.74 3.81
N THR A 321 10.04 3.95 3.28
CA THR A 321 8.75 4.57 2.98
C THR A 321 8.03 3.80 1.87
N VAL A 322 8.74 3.51 0.77
CA VAL A 322 8.20 2.71 -0.34
C VAL A 322 7.73 1.34 0.15
N SER A 323 8.52 0.68 1.02
CA SER A 323 8.16 -0.65 1.56
C SER A 323 6.86 -0.69 2.38
N ARG A 324 6.36 0.47 2.83
CA ARG A 324 5.17 0.61 3.68
C ARG A 324 3.92 1.00 2.90
N CYS A 325 4.08 1.39 1.63
CA CYS A 325 2.97 1.74 0.77
C CYS A 325 2.70 0.64 -0.26
N GLY A 326 1.45 0.52 -0.67
CA GLY A 326 1.02 -0.26 -1.83
C GLY A 326 1.37 0.45 -3.12
#